data_AF-A0A444USQ4-F1
#
_entry.id   AF-A0A444USQ4-F1
#
_cell.length_a   1.000
_cell.length_b   1.000
_cell.length_c   1.000
_cell.angle_alpha   90.00
_cell.angle_beta   90.00
_cell.angle_gamma   90.00
#
_symmetry.space_group_name_H-M   'P 1'
#
loop_
_entity.id
_entity.type
_entity.pdbx_description
1 polymer ?
#
loop_
_entity_poly.entity_id
_entity_poly.type
_entity_poly.pdbx_seq_one_letter_code
_entity_poly.pdbx_strand_id
1 'polypeptide(L)'
;MVAGGSESNVCRVIDRNTKLSLGRLVDLPGGVYSTAVCSAGQCEGLIAASSRDCVYLLERTTAPTTHYSDRENYRSQDALLPLSEYSSHAALF
;
A
#
# COMPACT_ATOMS: atom_id res chain seq x y z
N MET A 1 -7.51 12.23 -1.72
CA MET A 1 -6.25 11.61 -2.16
C MET A 1 -5.93 12.03 -3.59
N VAL A 2 -4.65 12.05 -3.97
CA VAL A 2 -4.19 12.26 -5.34
C VAL A 2 -3.07 11.24 -5.63
N ALA A 3 -3.02 10.71 -6.85
CA ALA A 3 -1.92 9.86 -7.31
C ALA A 3 -1.20 10.55 -8.46
N GLY A 4 0.13 10.52 -8.47
CA GLY A 4 0.95 11.16 -9.49
C GLY A 4 2.10 10.26 -9.92
N GLY A 5 2.33 10.21 -11.22
CA GLY A 5 3.41 9.49 -11.86
C GLY A 5 4.62 10.38 -12.18
N SER A 6 5.78 9.75 -12.41
CA SER A 6 6.98 10.40 -12.96
C SER A 6 7.75 9.46 -13.89
N GLU A 7 8.71 10.02 -14.64
CA GLU A 7 9.65 9.25 -15.47
C GLU A 7 10.66 8.44 -14.64
N SER A 8 10.70 8.63 -13.32
CA SER A 8 11.55 7.85 -12.42
C SER A 8 10.97 6.47 -12.09
N ASN A 9 10.04 5.94 -12.90
CA ASN A 9 9.38 4.65 -12.73
C ASN A 9 8.66 4.47 -11.38
N VAL A 10 8.09 5.57 -10.86
CA VAL A 10 7.42 5.59 -9.56
C VAL A 10 6.06 6.28 -9.68
N CYS A 11 5.04 5.69 -9.07
CA CYS A 11 3.77 6.35 -8.79
C CYS A 11 3.69 6.68 -7.30
N ARG A 12 3.47 7.95 -6.96
CA ARG A 12 3.31 8.41 -5.57
C ARG A 12 1.85 8.68 -5.26
N VAL A 13 1.45 8.31 -4.05
CA VAL A 13 0.13 8.61 -3.50
C VAL A 13 0.29 9.71 -2.47
N ILE A 14 -0.45 10.80 -2.63
CA ILE A 14 -0.31 12.02 -1.83
C ILE A 14 -1.64 12.33 -1.16
N ASP A 15 -1.57 12.64 0.13
CA ASP A 15 -2.71 13.21 0.83
C ASP A 15 -2.98 14.63 0.32
N ARG A 16 -4.22 14.88 -0.11
CA ARG A 16 -4.57 16.16 -0.74
C ARG A 16 -4.47 17.33 0.26
N ASN A 17 -4.75 17.08 1.53
CA ASN A 17 -4.89 18.10 2.56
C ASN A 17 -3.54 18.36 3.23
N THR A 18 -2.83 17.31 3.65
CA THR A 18 -1.54 17.45 4.34
C THR A 18 -0.35 17.59 3.40
N LYS A 19 -0.53 17.28 2.11
CA LYS A 19 0.54 17.22 1.09
C LYS A 19 1.63 16.19 1.37
N LEU A 20 1.40 15.29 2.33
CA LEU A 20 2.34 14.23 2.67
C LEU A 20 2.15 13.01 1.77
N SER A 21 3.25 12.29 1.54
CA SER A 21 3.23 11.02 0.82
C SER A 21 2.56 9.95 1.70
N LEU A 22 1.50 9.34 1.18
CA LEU A 22 0.79 8.22 1.81
C LEU A 22 1.41 6.87 1.44
N GLY A 23 2.08 6.80 0.28
CA GLY A 23 2.66 5.56 -0.23
C GLY A 23 3.23 5.74 -1.63
N ARG A 24 3.85 4.68 -2.14
CA ARG A 24 4.42 4.64 -3.50
C ARG A 24 4.36 3.25 -4.09
N LEU A 25 4.12 3.18 -5.40
CA LEU A 25 4.39 2.02 -6.23
C LEU A 25 5.73 2.27 -6.94
N VAL A 26 6.66 1.33 -6.80
CA VAL A 26 8.04 1.43 -7.27
C VAL A 26 8.34 0.34 -8.29
N ASP A 27 9.51 0.44 -8.93
CA ASP A 27 10.05 -0.57 -9.85
C ASP A 27 9.12 -0.89 -11.02
N LEU A 28 8.38 0.13 -11.48
CA LEU A 28 7.57 0.03 -12.68
C LEU A 28 8.47 -0.10 -13.91
N PRO A 29 8.03 -0.80 -14.97
CA PRO A 29 8.88 -1.05 -16.12
C PRO A 29 9.21 0.24 -16.90
N GLY A 30 8.46 1.33 -16.70
CA GLY A 30 8.73 2.63 -17.29
C GLY A 30 8.04 3.78 -16.55
N GLY A 31 8.08 4.96 -17.15
CA GLY A 31 7.44 6.16 -16.62
C GLY A 31 5.93 5.96 -16.44
N VAL A 32 5.38 6.65 -15.45
CA VAL A 32 3.95 6.64 -15.18
C VAL A 32 3.30 7.85 -15.82
N TYR A 33 2.52 7.62 -16.88
CA TYR A 33 1.97 8.69 -17.72
C TYR A 33 0.55 9.12 -17.34
N SER A 34 -0.21 8.23 -16.71
CA SER A 34 -1.58 8.50 -16.28
C SER A 34 -1.89 7.76 -14.99
N THR A 35 -2.71 8.39 -14.16
CA THR A 35 -3.18 7.84 -12.89
C THR A 35 -4.67 8.11 -12.72
N ALA A 36 -5.37 7.18 -12.07
CA ALA A 36 -6.77 7.36 -11.68
C ALA A 36 -6.94 6.91 -10.22
N VAL A 37 -7.78 7.63 -9.47
CA VAL A 37 -8.07 7.33 -8.07
C VAL A 37 -9.57 7.20 -7.92
N CYS A 38 -10.03 6.05 -7.44
CA CYS A 38 -11.42 5.86 -7.07
C CYS A 38 -11.67 6.51 -5.69
N SER A 39 -12.50 7.55 -5.66
CA SER A 39 -12.73 8.35 -4.45
C SER A 39 -13.96 7.97 -3.64
N ALA A 40 -14.76 7.01 -4.10
CA ALA A 40 -16.01 6.62 -3.44
C ALA A 40 -16.46 5.22 -3.89
N GLY A 41 -17.40 4.64 -3.13
CA GLY A 41 -18.04 3.36 -3.46
C GLY A 41 -17.20 2.16 -3.04
N GLN A 42 -17.51 0.99 -3.61
CA GLN A 42 -16.90 -0.28 -3.22
C GLN A 42 -15.41 -0.38 -3.50
N CYS A 43 -14.90 0.44 -4.43
CA CYS A 43 -13.48 0.50 -4.77
C CYS A 43 -12.81 1.76 -4.20
N GLU A 44 -13.37 2.39 -3.17
CA GLU A 44 -12.77 3.57 -2.57
C GLU A 44 -11.30 3.30 -2.19
N GLY A 45 -10.40 4.17 -2.66
CA GLY A 45 -8.98 4.05 -2.40
C GLY A 45 -8.22 3.17 -3.39
N LEU A 46 -8.89 2.54 -4.35
CA LEU A 46 -8.24 1.87 -5.48
C LEU A 46 -7.56 2.92 -6.38
N ILE A 47 -6.30 2.65 -6.73
CA ILE A 47 -5.48 3.51 -7.57
C ILE A 47 -5.04 2.71 -8.79
N ALA A 48 -5.23 3.28 -9.97
CA ALA A 48 -4.70 2.75 -11.22
C ALA A 48 -3.56 3.63 -11.72
N ALA A 49 -2.47 3.01 -12.19
CA ALA A 49 -1.33 3.68 -12.80
C ALA A 49 -0.96 2.98 -14.11
N SER A 50 -0.82 3.74 -15.19
CA SER A 50 -0.34 3.21 -16.47
C SER A 50 1.17 3.38 -16.60
N SER A 51 1.88 2.30 -16.91
CA SER A 51 3.32 2.32 -17.21
C SER A 51 3.59 1.38 -18.37
N ARG A 52 4.19 1.92 -19.46
CA ARG A 52 4.35 1.23 -20.75
C ARG A 52 3.02 0.66 -21.28
N ASP A 53 2.99 -0.65 -21.51
CA ASP A 53 1.92 -1.47 -22.03
C ASP A 53 1.03 -2.10 -20.93
N CYS A 54 1.27 -1.75 -19.67
CA CYS A 54 0.59 -2.31 -18.51
C CYS A 54 -0.16 -1.25 -17.68
N VAL A 55 -1.23 -1.70 -17.03
CA VAL A 55 -1.94 -0.96 -15.98
C VAL A 55 -1.76 -1.70 -14.66
N TYR A 56 -1.31 -0.98 -13.65
CA TYR A 56 -1.09 -1.50 -12.30
C TYR A 56 -2.17 -0.98 -11.37
N LEU A 57 -2.71 -1.88 -10.55
CA LEU A 57 -3.70 -1.56 -9.52
C LEU A 57 -3.05 -1.64 -8.15
N LEU A 58 -3.19 -0.55 -7.40
CA LEU A 58 -2.79 -0.46 -6.00
C LEU A 58 -4.05 -0.32 -5.16
N GLU A 59 -4.33 -1.33 -4.35
CA GLU A 59 -5.42 -1.31 -3.38
C GLU A 59 -4.88 -0.88 -2.02
N ARG A 60 -5.60 0.06 -1.38
CA ARG A 60 -5.23 0.50 -0.04
C ARG A 60 -5.70 -0.56 0.96
N THR A 61 -4.77 -1.31 1.55
CA THR A 61 -5.10 -2.18 2.68
C THR A 61 -5.48 -1.30 3.86
N THR A 62 -6.78 -1.10 4.09
CA THR A 62 -7.24 -0.65 5.40
C THR A 62 -6.98 -1.80 6.36
N ALA A 63 -6.29 -1.54 7.49
CA ALA A 63 -6.23 -2.52 8.56
C ALA A 63 -7.66 -3.02 8.82
N PRO A 64 -7.89 -4.34 8.98
CA PRO A 64 -9.21 -4.81 9.32
C PRO A 64 -9.64 -4.04 10.57
N THR A 65 -10.72 -3.28 10.47
CA THR A 65 -11.44 -2.79 11.63
C THR A 65 -11.87 -4.04 12.37
N THR A 66 -11.06 -4.48 13.33
CA THR A 66 -11.46 -5.44 14.33
C THR A 66 -12.63 -4.81 15.06
N HIS A 67 -13.84 -5.13 14.60
CA HIS A 67 -14.98 -5.07 15.49
C HIS A 67 -14.62 -5.98 16.66
N TYR A 68 -14.37 -5.36 17.81
CA TYR A 68 -13.97 -6.00 19.06
C TYR A 68 -15.13 -6.82 19.67
N SER A 69 -15.96 -7.45 18.83
CA SER A 69 -17.20 -8.12 19.19
C SER A 69 -17.09 -9.64 19.20
N ASP A 70 -16.15 -10.24 18.45
CA ASP A 70 -16.02 -11.70 18.37
C ASP A 70 -14.86 -12.19 19.22
N ARG A 71 -14.93 -11.88 20.51
CA ARG A 71 -13.94 -12.34 21.49
C ARG A 71 -14.49 -13.45 22.37
N GLU A 72 -15.07 -14.50 21.80
CA GLU A 72 -15.27 -15.78 22.48
C GLU A 72 -15.29 -16.97 21.49
N ASN A 73 -14.19 -17.27 20.79
CA ASN A 73 -13.92 -18.68 20.39
C ASN A 73 -12.51 -19.01 19.87
N TYR A 74 -11.44 -18.45 20.45
CA TYR A 74 -10.08 -19.00 20.21
C TYR A 74 -9.40 -19.30 21.54
N ARG A 75 -9.97 -20.27 22.25
CA ARG A 75 -9.30 -20.98 23.34
C ARG A 75 -9.04 -22.40 22.88
N SER A 76 -7.92 -22.61 22.18
CA SER A 76 -6.87 -23.54 22.58
C SER A 76 -5.88 -23.78 21.43
N GLN A 77 -4.61 -23.86 21.84
CA GLN A 77 -3.43 -24.38 21.15
C GLN A 77 -2.52 -23.39 20.41
N ASP A 78 -1.26 -23.47 20.87
CA ASP A 78 -0.01 -22.92 20.37
C ASP A 78 0.34 -21.48 20.75
N ALA A 79 0.73 -21.37 22.02
CA ALA A 79 1.71 -20.40 22.48
C ALA A 79 3.07 -20.63 21.77
N LEU A 80 3.52 -19.67 20.97
CA LEU A 80 4.95 -19.45 20.69
C LEU A 80 5.25 -17.94 20.67
N LEU A 81 6.41 -17.62 21.25
CA LEU A 81 6.84 -16.34 21.83
C LEU A 81 7.08 -15.19 20.83
N PRO A 82 7.13 -13.92 21.28
CA PRO A 82 7.47 -12.79 20.43
C PRO A 82 8.95 -12.83 20.04
N LEU A 83 9.25 -12.94 18.74
CA LEU A 83 10.58 -12.64 18.21
C LEU A 83 10.79 -11.13 18.19
N SER A 84 11.31 -10.60 19.29
CA SER A 84 12.21 -9.44 19.24
C SER A 84 13.45 -9.87 18.46
N GLU A 85 13.67 -9.26 17.29
CA GLU A 85 14.96 -8.97 16.66
C GLU A 85 14.77 -8.83 15.14
N TYR A 86 14.71 -7.59 14.65
CA TYR A 86 15.28 -7.30 13.33
C TYR A 86 16.47 -6.38 13.55
N SER A 87 17.62 -7.03 13.70
CA SER A 87 18.95 -6.45 13.57
C SER A 87 19.16 -6.03 12.13
N SER A 88 19.30 -4.74 11.89
CA SER A 88 19.73 -4.19 10.61
C SER A 88 21.23 -4.42 10.44
N HIS A 89 21.60 -5.41 9.63
CA HIS A 89 22.96 -5.52 9.09
C HIS A 89 22.95 -5.27 7.59
N ALA A 90 23.66 -4.20 7.21
CA ALA A 90 24.12 -3.95 5.86
C ALA A 90 25.10 -5.03 5.41
N ALA A 91 25.01 -5.45 4.15
CA ALA A 91 26.14 -5.94 3.39
C ALA A 91 25.89 -5.77 1.88
N LEU A 92 26.89 -5.16 1.24
CA LEU A 92 27.08 -4.94 -0.18
C LEU A 92 27.18 -6.26 -0.96
N PHE A 93 26.71 -6.26 -2.21
CA PHE A 93 27.51 -6.60 -3.40
C PHE A 93 26.98 -5.82 -4.60
#